data_AF-A0A2M7MG83-F1
#
_entry.id   AF-A0A2M7MG83-F1
#
_cell.length_a   1.000
_cell.length_b   1.000
_cell.length_c   1.000
_cell.angle_alpha   90.00
_cell.angle_beta   90.00
_cell.angle_gamma   90.00
#
_symmetry.space_group_name_H-M   'P 1'
#
loop_
_entity.id
_entity.type
_entity.pdbx_description
1 polymer ?
#
loop_
_entity_poly.entity_id
_entity_poly.type
_entity_poly.pdbx_seq_one_letter_code
_entity_poly.pdbx_strand_id
1 'polypeptide(L)'
;MLGSLLLAWPLFLIFKNIVLVFNLISLGSFAISGLGMYLLANYLTKNKAASLVAAFIYAFAPFKIEHLEHINLSGMWLPYFFLYLERFFESQTWKNVLLLILFISLVFLNAMQYFLFLPMIVLLFLIKNILCKTFKITKGNICKILTSIIILAAIIIPLTIPYISLQKNFGFQRAVENIEGISPDLFDYFVSPFVLKYYSPLLQEWVVGPGIFVMILLIISMFSIYKKSVNIKRSLIYFLIGLIAVLFSFGYYIQLTRAEIGGMIGPWAFFYNFIPGYSGIRAVGRFSIFFLLSASIIIAIGLAKIFQDKIKKNNYQIFYVLIILLILFIEFSLVKPKQYIPMPDRVNPVYSWVKNQKDANIYLEMPMGWNYLKENYDKLYDYNSISHFKKIINGYSGYAPKEYEKLNNELMHFDMGDIRLIKDYGATDIIFHFDFYPENFKKTTLEKLSTENSVELIYQIDNDYVFQIK
;
A
#
# COMPACT_ATOMS: atom_id res chain seq x y z
N MET A 1 0.83 -3.20 -7.80
CA MET A 1 0.70 -1.87 -8.42
C MET A 1 0.27 -1.92 -9.89
N LEU A 2 0.07 -3.09 -10.52
CA LEU A 2 -0.50 -3.15 -11.87
C LEU A 2 -1.88 -2.46 -11.97
N GLY A 3 -2.64 -2.43 -10.86
CA GLY A 3 -3.95 -1.79 -10.81
C GLY A 3 -3.89 -0.26 -10.95
N SER A 4 -2.86 0.39 -10.39
CA SER A 4 -2.63 1.83 -10.57
C SER A 4 -1.98 2.14 -11.93
N LEU A 5 -1.25 1.19 -12.51
CA LEU A 5 -0.65 1.34 -13.84
C LEU A 5 -1.69 1.57 -14.94
N LEU A 6 -2.87 0.95 -14.83
CA LEU A 6 -3.99 1.17 -15.75
C LEU A 6 -4.42 2.65 -15.81
N LEU A 7 -4.27 3.38 -14.70
CA LEU A 7 -4.54 4.81 -14.64
C LEU A 7 -3.31 5.64 -15.02
N ALA A 8 -2.11 5.19 -14.61
CA ALA A 8 -0.86 5.92 -14.83
C ALA A 8 -0.43 5.93 -16.29
N TRP A 9 -0.60 4.83 -17.01
CA TRP A 9 -0.07 4.65 -18.37
C TRP A 9 -0.59 5.70 -19.38
N PRO A 10 -1.91 5.93 -19.50
CA PRO A 10 -2.42 6.99 -20.39
C PRO A 10 -1.90 8.39 -20.02
N LEU A 11 -1.80 8.69 -18.72
CA LEU A 11 -1.28 9.98 -18.26
C LEU A 11 0.22 10.12 -18.60
N PHE A 12 0.99 9.05 -18.48
CA PHE A 12 2.40 9.05 -18.85
C PHE A 12 2.61 9.28 -20.35
N LEU A 13 1.75 8.71 -21.21
CA LEU A 13 1.81 8.98 -22.65
C LEU A 13 1.55 10.46 -22.99
N ILE A 14 0.69 11.14 -22.21
CA ILE A 14 0.35 12.56 -22.40
C ILE A 14 1.45 13.48 -21.85
N PHE A 15 1.84 13.28 -20.59
CA PHE A 15 2.71 14.21 -19.88
C PHE A 15 4.20 13.91 -20.04
N LYS A 16 4.56 12.64 -20.30
CA LYS A 16 5.95 12.15 -20.35
C LYS A 16 6.78 12.52 -19.12
N ASN A 17 6.12 12.73 -17.98
CA ASN A 17 6.73 13.10 -16.71
C ASN A 17 6.19 12.14 -15.64
N ILE A 18 7.04 11.21 -15.21
CA ILE A 18 6.67 10.15 -14.27
C ILE A 18 6.36 10.69 -12.86
N VAL A 19 7.04 11.75 -12.42
CA VAL A 19 6.79 12.41 -11.12
C VAL A 19 5.41 13.04 -11.11
N LEU A 20 5.07 13.78 -12.17
CA LEU A 20 3.74 14.36 -12.33
C LEU A 20 2.65 13.29 -12.35
N VAL A 21 2.85 12.21 -13.13
CA VAL A 21 1.90 11.10 -13.20
C VAL A 21 1.73 10.42 -11.85
N PHE A 22 2.82 10.14 -11.15
CA PHE A 22 2.78 9.57 -9.80
C PHE A 22 1.95 10.46 -8.87
N ASN A 23 2.20 11.77 -8.85
CA ASN A 23 1.44 12.72 -8.02
C ASN A 23 -0.04 12.76 -8.39
N LEU A 24 -0.38 12.75 -9.68
CA LEU A 24 -1.77 12.73 -10.15
C LEU A 24 -2.50 11.45 -9.73
N ILE A 25 -1.88 10.28 -9.85
CA ILE A 25 -2.50 9.03 -9.40
C ILE A 25 -2.60 8.98 -7.87
N SER A 26 -1.58 9.47 -7.16
CA SER A 26 -1.60 9.53 -5.70
C SER A 26 -2.76 10.38 -5.20
N LEU A 27 -2.93 11.60 -5.72
CA LEU A 27 -4.08 12.47 -5.41
C LEU A 27 -5.41 11.87 -5.90
N GLY A 28 -5.41 11.32 -7.12
CA GLY A 28 -6.58 10.66 -7.71
C GLY A 28 -7.09 9.49 -6.87
N SER A 29 -6.21 8.78 -6.17
CA SER A 29 -6.58 7.66 -5.31
C SER A 29 -7.50 8.08 -4.16
N PHE A 30 -7.33 9.30 -3.61
CA PHE A 30 -8.22 9.87 -2.59
C PHE A 30 -9.60 10.13 -3.18
N ALA A 31 -9.66 10.78 -4.34
CA ALA A 31 -10.92 11.07 -5.03
C ALA A 31 -11.69 9.80 -5.41
N ILE A 32 -11.01 8.80 -5.99
CA ILE A 32 -11.60 7.51 -6.37
C ILE A 32 -12.15 6.79 -5.13
N SER A 33 -11.36 6.72 -4.06
CA SER A 33 -11.77 6.07 -2.81
C SER A 33 -12.96 6.76 -2.14
N GLY A 34 -12.96 8.10 -2.10
CA GLY A 34 -14.03 8.91 -1.53
C GLY A 34 -15.32 8.77 -2.32
N LEU A 35 -15.25 8.82 -3.66
CA LEU A 35 -16.39 8.58 -4.53
C LEU A 35 -16.97 7.17 -4.32
N GLY A 36 -16.12 6.14 -4.26
CA GLY A 36 -16.57 4.78 -4.02
C GLY A 36 -17.28 4.63 -2.68
N MET A 37 -16.72 5.26 -1.64
CA MET A 37 -17.32 5.26 -0.30
C MET A 37 -18.63 6.05 -0.26
N TYR A 38 -18.69 7.20 -0.92
CA TYR A 38 -19.94 7.96 -1.07
C TYR A 38 -21.04 7.11 -1.72
N LEU A 39 -20.72 6.42 -2.82
CA LEU A 39 -21.66 5.57 -3.54
C LEU A 39 -22.13 4.39 -2.68
N LEU A 40 -21.21 3.73 -1.96
CA LEU A 40 -21.52 2.65 -1.04
C LEU A 40 -22.40 3.13 0.13
N ALA A 41 -22.00 4.19 0.82
CA ALA A 41 -22.75 4.76 1.94
C ALA A 41 -24.14 5.23 1.49
N ASN A 42 -24.25 5.89 0.33
CA ASN A 42 -25.53 6.35 -0.20
C ASN A 42 -26.41 5.18 -0.65
N TYR A 43 -25.81 4.11 -1.17
CA TYR A 43 -26.53 2.89 -1.49
C TYR A 43 -27.20 2.28 -0.26
N LEU A 44 -26.47 2.24 0.87
CA LEU A 44 -26.90 1.64 2.13
C LEU A 44 -27.86 2.52 2.92
N THR A 45 -27.64 3.83 2.94
CA THR A 45 -28.35 4.77 3.82
C THR A 45 -29.45 5.58 3.12
N LYS A 46 -29.35 5.72 1.79
CA LYS A 46 -30.16 6.66 0.98
C LYS A 46 -30.09 8.12 1.45
N ASN A 47 -29.08 8.50 2.25
CA ASN A 47 -28.88 9.85 2.74
C ASN A 47 -27.57 10.43 2.20
N LYS A 48 -27.67 11.42 1.30
CA LYS A 48 -26.52 12.05 0.66
C LYS A 48 -25.59 12.76 1.65
N ALA A 49 -26.16 13.42 2.66
CA ALA A 49 -25.41 14.21 3.64
C ALA A 49 -24.55 13.30 4.54
N ALA A 50 -25.13 12.24 5.09
CA ALA A 50 -24.40 11.25 5.88
C ALA A 50 -23.34 10.50 5.05
N SER A 51 -23.63 10.26 3.77
CA SER A 51 -22.70 9.60 2.84
C SER A 51 -21.47 10.46 2.52
N LEU A 52 -21.62 11.79 2.52
CA LEU A 52 -20.49 12.72 2.35
C LEU A 52 -19.51 12.63 3.52
N VAL A 53 -20.01 12.46 4.75
CA VAL A 53 -19.16 12.28 5.94
C VAL A 53 -18.35 10.98 5.84
N ALA A 54 -18.99 9.85 5.48
CA ALA A 54 -18.27 8.58 5.28
C ALA A 54 -17.24 8.67 4.16
N ALA A 55 -17.58 9.34 3.06
CA ALA A 55 -16.65 9.57 1.95
C ALA A 55 -15.41 10.35 2.39
N PHE A 56 -15.60 11.42 3.17
CA PHE A 56 -14.51 12.23 3.68
C PHE A 56 -13.60 11.44 4.63
N ILE A 57 -14.19 10.72 5.60
CA ILE A 57 -13.44 9.88 6.53
C ILE A 57 -12.61 8.84 5.77
N TYR A 58 -13.23 8.07 4.89
CA TYR A 58 -12.49 7.01 4.17
C TYR A 58 -11.47 7.56 3.17
N ALA A 59 -11.75 8.70 2.55
CA ALA A 59 -10.81 9.31 1.61
C ALA A 59 -9.55 9.78 2.35
N PHE A 60 -9.72 10.56 3.42
CA PHE A 60 -8.67 11.41 4.00
C PHE A 60 -8.23 11.02 5.42
N ALA A 61 -8.69 9.90 5.97
CA ALA A 61 -8.28 9.50 7.32
C ALA A 61 -6.74 9.48 7.48
N PRO A 62 -6.22 9.79 8.68
CA PRO A 62 -4.80 9.84 9.01
C PRO A 62 -4.00 8.66 8.45
N PHE A 63 -4.48 7.45 8.69
CA PHE A 63 -3.91 6.20 8.17
C PHE A 63 -3.55 6.27 6.68
N LYS A 64 -4.38 6.90 5.85
CA LYS A 64 -4.13 7.03 4.41
C LYS A 64 -3.17 8.14 4.03
N ILE A 65 -3.20 9.25 4.78
CA ILE A 65 -2.27 10.37 4.57
C ILE A 65 -0.85 9.94 4.91
N GLU A 66 -0.67 9.14 5.97
CA GLU A 66 0.64 8.63 6.39
C GLU A 66 1.23 7.59 5.44
N HIS A 67 0.41 6.94 4.62
CA HIS A 67 0.83 5.92 3.65
C HIS A 67 0.78 6.44 2.20
N LEU A 68 0.90 7.75 1.99
CA LEU A 68 0.86 8.38 0.67
C LEU A 68 1.94 7.84 -0.29
N GLU A 69 3.10 7.47 0.24
CA GLU A 69 4.21 6.85 -0.50
C GLU A 69 3.89 5.42 -0.98
N HIS A 70 2.86 4.79 -0.42
CA HIS A 70 2.45 3.43 -0.71
C HIS A 70 1.12 3.42 -1.46
N ILE A 71 1.14 3.83 -2.73
CA ILE A 71 -0.07 3.96 -3.55
C ILE A 71 -0.88 2.66 -3.69
N ASN A 72 -0.21 1.51 -3.60
CA ASN A 72 -0.83 0.19 -3.54
C ASN A 72 -1.79 0.07 -2.34
N LEU A 73 -1.49 0.74 -1.24
CA LEU A 73 -2.24 0.73 0.02
C LEU A 73 -3.39 1.75 0.08
N SER A 74 -3.60 2.54 -0.98
CA SER A 74 -4.67 3.54 -1.03
C SER A 74 -6.09 2.99 -0.78
N GLY A 75 -6.30 1.68 -0.94
CA GLY A 75 -7.62 1.06 -0.74
C GLY A 75 -8.70 1.56 -1.71
N MET A 76 -8.32 2.27 -2.77
CA MET A 76 -9.25 3.03 -3.60
C MET A 76 -10.37 2.20 -4.24
N TRP A 77 -10.12 0.91 -4.46
CA TRP A 77 -11.08 -0.03 -5.04
C TRP A 77 -11.97 -0.74 -4.02
N LEU A 78 -11.63 -0.70 -2.72
CA LEU A 78 -12.36 -1.44 -1.68
C LEU A 78 -13.82 -1.00 -1.56
N PRO A 79 -14.18 0.30 -1.52
CA PRO A 79 -15.59 0.67 -1.42
C PRO A 79 -16.44 0.20 -2.61
N TYR A 80 -15.86 0.17 -3.82
CA TYR A 80 -16.54 -0.35 -5.00
C TYR A 80 -16.72 -1.87 -4.93
N PHE A 81 -15.72 -2.61 -4.45
CA PHE A 81 -15.87 -4.04 -4.15
C PHE A 81 -17.06 -4.28 -3.21
N PHE A 82 -17.14 -3.56 -2.08
CA PHE A 82 -18.26 -3.69 -1.14
C PHE A 82 -19.61 -3.28 -1.75
N LEU A 83 -19.64 -2.22 -2.56
CA LEU A 83 -20.85 -1.80 -3.27
C LEU A 83 -21.37 -2.90 -4.19
N TYR A 84 -20.51 -3.48 -5.02
CA TYR A 84 -20.93 -4.54 -5.94
C TYR A 84 -21.15 -5.89 -5.25
N LEU A 85 -20.54 -6.12 -4.08
CA LEU A 85 -20.86 -7.26 -3.23
C LEU A 85 -22.29 -7.16 -2.67
N GLU A 86 -22.67 -6.01 -2.11
CA GLU A 86 -24.05 -5.74 -1.69
C GLU A 86 -25.02 -5.89 -2.88
N ARG A 87 -24.71 -5.29 -4.03
CA ARG A 87 -25.58 -5.35 -5.22
C ARG A 87 -25.71 -6.75 -5.81
N PHE A 88 -24.66 -7.58 -5.75
CA PHE A 88 -24.71 -8.98 -6.17
C PHE A 88 -25.68 -9.80 -5.31
N PHE A 89 -25.59 -9.65 -3.99
CA PHE A 89 -26.48 -10.36 -3.07
C PHE A 89 -27.92 -9.82 -3.08
N GLU A 90 -28.12 -8.55 -3.44
CA GLU A 90 -29.46 -7.99 -3.64
C GLU A 90 -30.06 -8.37 -5.00
N SER A 91 -29.25 -8.33 -6.06
CA SER A 91 -29.68 -8.61 -7.44
C SER A 91 -28.58 -9.35 -8.21
N GLN A 92 -28.79 -10.65 -8.46
CA GLN A 92 -27.78 -11.54 -9.06
C GLN A 92 -27.65 -11.34 -10.59
N THR A 93 -27.66 -10.11 -11.08
CA THR A 93 -27.51 -9.82 -12.52
C THR A 93 -26.07 -10.02 -12.98
N TRP A 94 -25.85 -10.41 -14.25
CA TRP A 94 -24.50 -10.53 -14.82
C TRP A 94 -23.70 -9.22 -14.76
N LYS A 95 -24.38 -8.07 -14.86
CA LYS A 95 -23.74 -6.76 -14.68
C LYS A 95 -23.06 -6.64 -13.31
N ASN A 96 -23.75 -7.01 -12.23
CA ASN A 96 -23.18 -6.95 -10.87
C ASN A 96 -22.08 -7.99 -10.67
N VAL A 97 -22.20 -9.17 -11.29
CA VAL A 97 -21.17 -10.21 -11.27
C VAL A 97 -19.88 -9.71 -11.92
N LEU A 98 -19.96 -9.18 -13.15
CA LEU A 98 -18.81 -8.68 -13.89
C LEU A 98 -18.14 -7.49 -13.19
N LEU A 99 -18.93 -6.58 -12.61
CA LEU A 99 -18.39 -5.45 -11.85
C LEU A 99 -17.75 -5.91 -10.53
N LEU A 100 -18.31 -6.90 -9.84
CA LEU A 100 -17.68 -7.49 -8.67
C LEU A 100 -16.34 -8.15 -9.02
N ILE A 101 -16.28 -8.93 -10.10
CA ILE A 101 -15.03 -9.52 -10.62
C ILE A 101 -14.01 -8.42 -10.91
N LEU A 102 -14.41 -7.37 -11.64
CA LEU A 102 -13.55 -6.23 -11.97
C LEU A 102 -12.92 -5.61 -10.72
N PHE A 103 -13.73 -5.29 -9.70
CA PHE A 103 -13.20 -4.65 -8.49
C PHE A 103 -12.36 -5.61 -7.63
N ILE A 104 -12.66 -6.91 -7.60
CA ILE A 104 -11.77 -7.90 -6.96
C ILE A 104 -10.41 -7.93 -7.68
N SER A 105 -10.42 -7.98 -9.01
CA SER A 105 -9.19 -7.94 -9.82
C SER A 105 -8.42 -6.64 -9.61
N LEU A 106 -9.08 -5.49 -9.57
CA LEU A 106 -8.43 -4.20 -9.30
C LEU A 106 -7.84 -4.13 -7.89
N VAL A 107 -8.49 -4.70 -6.87
CA VAL A 107 -7.91 -4.83 -5.52
C VAL A 107 -6.66 -5.70 -5.56
N PHE A 108 -6.70 -6.87 -6.21
CA PHE A 108 -5.55 -7.75 -6.37
C PHE A 108 -4.37 -7.08 -7.07
N LEU A 109 -4.62 -6.45 -8.22
CA LEU A 109 -3.59 -5.79 -9.03
C LEU A 109 -2.99 -4.57 -8.32
N ASN A 110 -3.77 -3.90 -7.47
CA ASN A 110 -3.28 -2.77 -6.68
C ASN A 110 -2.49 -3.24 -5.45
N ALA A 111 -3.12 -4.03 -4.58
CA ALA A 111 -2.55 -4.59 -3.34
C ALA A 111 -2.98 -6.05 -3.09
N MET A 112 -2.07 -6.98 -3.38
CA MET A 112 -2.25 -8.41 -3.09
C MET A 112 -2.57 -8.68 -1.61
N GLN A 113 -2.00 -7.90 -0.69
CA GLN A 113 -2.30 -8.02 0.74
C GLN A 113 -3.79 -7.80 1.07
N TYR A 114 -4.46 -6.82 0.45
CA TYR A 114 -5.88 -6.59 0.67
C TYR A 114 -6.74 -7.64 -0.02
N PHE A 115 -6.29 -8.16 -1.16
CA PHE A 115 -6.95 -9.26 -1.85
C PHE A 115 -7.05 -10.51 -0.98
N LEU A 116 -6.02 -10.85 -0.22
CA LEU A 116 -6.02 -12.02 0.66
C LEU A 116 -7.14 -12.00 1.72
N PHE A 117 -7.61 -10.81 2.10
CA PHE A 117 -8.71 -10.64 3.06
C PHE A 117 -10.11 -10.74 2.43
N LEU A 118 -10.23 -10.55 1.10
CA LEU A 118 -11.53 -10.53 0.42
C LEU A 118 -12.30 -11.86 0.48
N PRO A 119 -11.67 -13.05 0.36
CA PRO A 119 -12.40 -14.32 0.47
C PRO A 119 -13.17 -14.45 1.78
N MET A 120 -12.58 -14.00 2.90
CA MET A 120 -13.26 -14.01 4.19
C MET A 120 -14.45 -13.06 4.20
N ILE A 121 -14.33 -11.86 3.63
CA ILE A 121 -15.45 -10.92 3.50
C ILE A 121 -16.57 -11.52 2.64
N VAL A 122 -16.24 -12.11 1.49
CA VAL A 122 -17.22 -12.77 0.60
C VAL A 122 -17.92 -13.91 1.34
N LEU A 123 -17.19 -14.71 2.11
CA LEU A 123 -17.75 -15.78 2.93
C LEU A 123 -18.72 -15.25 3.99
N LEU A 124 -18.35 -14.19 4.72
CA LEU A 124 -19.23 -13.57 5.72
C LEU A 124 -20.52 -13.04 5.08
N PHE A 125 -20.42 -12.40 3.91
CA PHE A 125 -21.58 -11.94 3.15
C PHE A 125 -22.43 -13.12 2.65
N LEU A 126 -21.82 -14.20 2.17
CA LEU A 126 -22.52 -15.39 1.72
C LEU A 126 -23.30 -16.02 2.88
N ILE A 127 -22.66 -16.25 4.03
CA ILE A 127 -23.27 -16.79 5.24
C ILE A 127 -24.45 -15.90 5.68
N LYS A 128 -24.22 -14.59 5.81
CA LYS A 128 -25.27 -13.63 6.17
C LYS A 128 -26.49 -13.76 5.26
N ASN A 129 -26.29 -13.77 3.94
CA ASN A 129 -27.39 -13.75 2.98
C ASN A 129 -28.12 -15.10 2.85
N ILE A 130 -27.41 -16.22 3.08
CA ILE A 130 -28.05 -17.53 3.22
C ILE A 130 -28.91 -17.57 4.50
N LEU A 131 -28.37 -17.16 5.65
CA LEU A 131 -29.08 -17.13 6.94
C LEU A 131 -30.28 -16.17 6.91
N CYS A 132 -30.17 -15.04 6.21
CA CYS A 132 -31.26 -14.08 6.03
C CYS A 132 -32.25 -14.47 4.92
N LYS A 133 -32.03 -15.58 4.22
CA LYS A 133 -32.84 -16.05 3.07
C LYS A 133 -32.95 -15.03 1.92
N THR A 134 -32.02 -14.08 1.85
CA THR A 134 -31.93 -13.07 0.78
C THR A 134 -31.21 -13.61 -0.45
N PHE A 135 -30.40 -14.66 -0.28
CA PHE A 135 -29.74 -15.38 -1.37
C PHE A 135 -30.27 -16.81 -1.49
N LYS A 136 -30.71 -17.18 -2.69
CA LYS A 136 -31.13 -18.55 -3.02
C LYS A 136 -30.05 -19.26 -3.82
N ILE A 137 -29.66 -20.45 -3.34
CA ILE A 137 -28.74 -21.36 -4.04
C ILE A 137 -29.51 -22.03 -5.18
N THR A 138 -29.46 -21.41 -6.36
CA THR A 138 -30.06 -21.94 -7.59
C THR A 138 -28.97 -22.36 -8.57
N LYS A 139 -29.28 -23.26 -9.52
CA LYS A 139 -28.33 -23.67 -10.57
C LYS A 139 -27.72 -22.47 -11.31
N GLY A 140 -28.54 -21.45 -11.60
CA GLY A 140 -28.07 -20.22 -12.27
C GLY A 140 -27.11 -19.38 -11.42
N ASN A 141 -27.34 -19.28 -10.11
CA ASN A 141 -26.44 -18.55 -9.21
C ASN A 141 -25.15 -19.32 -8.95
N ILE A 142 -25.21 -20.65 -8.84
CA ILE A 142 -24.01 -21.50 -8.76
C ILE A 142 -23.17 -21.33 -10.03
N CYS A 143 -23.79 -21.35 -11.22
CA CYS A 143 -23.09 -21.11 -12.47
C CYS A 143 -22.34 -19.76 -12.46
N LYS A 144 -23.00 -18.67 -12.04
CA LYS A 144 -22.36 -17.35 -11.91
C LYS A 144 -21.17 -17.34 -10.94
N ILE A 145 -21.30 -18.01 -9.79
CA ILE A 145 -20.20 -18.13 -8.83
C ILE A 145 -19.02 -18.89 -9.44
N LEU A 146 -19.28 -20.06 -10.06
CA LEU A 146 -18.25 -20.86 -10.72
C LEU A 146 -17.56 -20.10 -11.86
N THR A 147 -18.33 -19.42 -12.71
CA THR A 147 -17.78 -18.56 -13.76
C THR A 147 -16.92 -17.44 -13.17
N SER A 148 -17.34 -16.84 -12.05
CA SER A 148 -16.56 -15.81 -11.37
C SER A 148 -15.23 -16.36 -10.85
N ILE A 149 -15.24 -17.55 -10.25
CA ILE A 149 -14.03 -18.24 -9.76
C ILE A 149 -13.08 -18.54 -10.91
N ILE A 150 -13.59 -19.05 -12.04
CA ILE A 150 -12.78 -19.36 -13.23
C ILE A 150 -12.12 -18.10 -13.79
N ILE A 151 -12.89 -17.01 -13.96
CA ILE A 151 -12.36 -15.75 -14.49
C ILE A 151 -11.30 -15.17 -13.54
N LEU A 152 -11.58 -15.14 -12.24
CA LEU A 152 -10.63 -14.66 -11.24
C LEU A 152 -9.37 -15.52 -11.21
N ALA A 153 -9.49 -16.85 -11.27
CA ALA A 153 -8.37 -17.77 -11.33
C ALA A 153 -7.50 -17.53 -12.59
N ALA A 154 -8.13 -17.33 -13.75
CA ALA A 154 -7.42 -17.04 -15.00
C ALA A 154 -6.60 -15.73 -14.94
N ILE A 155 -7.04 -14.74 -14.15
CA ILE A 155 -6.32 -13.47 -13.95
C ILE A 155 -5.23 -13.62 -12.88
N ILE A 156 -5.57 -14.23 -11.74
CA ILE A 156 -4.72 -14.25 -10.55
C ILE A 156 -3.59 -15.27 -10.68
N ILE A 157 -3.88 -16.49 -11.13
CA ILE A 157 -2.92 -17.59 -11.14
C ILE A 157 -1.65 -17.23 -11.92
N PRO A 158 -1.72 -16.77 -13.19
CA PRO A 158 -0.52 -16.44 -13.96
C PRO A 158 0.35 -15.37 -13.29
N LEU A 159 -0.29 -14.40 -12.63
CA LEU A 159 0.40 -13.32 -11.93
C LEU A 159 1.00 -13.77 -10.60
N THR A 160 0.47 -14.82 -9.97
CA THR A 160 1.00 -15.38 -8.72
C THR A 160 2.08 -16.46 -8.91
N ILE A 161 2.15 -17.12 -10.08
CA ILE A 161 3.14 -18.18 -10.34
C ILE A 161 4.58 -17.72 -10.09
N PRO A 162 5.04 -16.54 -10.59
CA PRO A 162 6.40 -16.07 -10.33
C PRO A 162 6.68 -15.92 -8.84
N TYR A 163 5.73 -15.39 -8.06
CA TYR A 163 5.86 -15.22 -6.61
C TYR A 163 5.99 -16.56 -5.89
N ILE A 164 5.24 -17.59 -6.31
CA ILE A 164 5.33 -18.93 -5.73
C ILE A 164 6.69 -19.57 -6.05
N SER A 165 7.16 -19.47 -7.28
CA SER A 165 8.49 -20.00 -7.68
C SER A 165 9.60 -19.32 -6.88
N LEU A 166 9.51 -18.00 -6.78
CA LEU A 166 10.39 -17.16 -5.99
C LEU A 166 10.38 -17.59 -4.51
N GLN A 167 9.20 -17.79 -3.91
CA GLN A 167 9.08 -18.25 -2.53
C GLN A 167 9.70 -19.63 -2.31
N LYS A 168 9.54 -20.57 -3.25
CA LYS A 168 10.14 -21.90 -3.16
C LYS A 168 11.65 -21.88 -3.26
N ASN A 169 12.20 -21.06 -4.16
CA ASN A 169 13.64 -21.03 -4.43
C ASN A 169 14.44 -20.31 -3.34
N PHE A 170 13.85 -19.30 -2.70
CA PHE A 170 14.55 -18.44 -1.73
C PHE A 170 13.97 -18.50 -0.32
N GLY A 171 12.91 -19.27 -0.09
CA GLY A 171 12.30 -19.45 1.23
C GLY A 171 11.61 -18.20 1.78
N PHE A 172 10.94 -17.41 0.92
CA PHE A 172 10.37 -16.12 1.32
C PHE A 172 9.31 -16.25 2.43
N GLN A 173 9.72 -15.91 3.65
CA GLN A 173 8.86 -15.78 4.84
C GLN A 173 9.32 -14.58 5.67
N ARG A 174 8.38 -13.96 6.39
CA ARG A 174 8.68 -12.87 7.31
C ARG A 174 8.69 -13.42 8.73
N ALA A 175 9.84 -13.29 9.39
CA ALA A 175 9.98 -13.65 10.80
C ALA A 175 8.90 -12.98 11.65
N VAL A 176 8.39 -13.69 12.66
CA VAL A 176 7.29 -13.20 13.51
C VAL A 176 7.69 -11.90 14.20
N GLU A 177 8.94 -11.78 14.63
CA GLU A 177 9.51 -10.59 15.26
C GLU A 177 9.41 -9.34 14.36
N ASN A 178 9.59 -9.54 13.04
CA ASN A 178 9.45 -8.46 12.06
C ASN A 178 7.99 -8.06 11.83
N ILE A 179 7.05 -8.98 12.01
CA ILE A 179 5.62 -8.69 11.94
C ILE A 179 5.22 -7.90 13.18
N GLU A 180 5.52 -8.42 14.37
CA GLU A 180 5.15 -7.80 15.64
C GLU A 180 5.79 -6.43 15.83
N GLY A 181 7.04 -6.25 15.37
CA GLY A 181 7.73 -4.95 15.44
C GLY A 181 7.04 -3.81 14.68
N ILE A 182 6.11 -4.11 13.77
CA ILE A 182 5.34 -3.12 13.00
C ILE A 182 3.82 -3.32 13.08
N SER A 183 3.33 -4.24 13.92
CA SER A 183 1.91 -4.40 14.19
C SER A 183 1.42 -3.36 15.20
N PRO A 184 0.20 -2.82 15.08
CA PRO A 184 -0.45 -2.04 16.14
C PRO A 184 -0.77 -2.90 17.37
N ASP A 185 -0.77 -2.27 18.53
CA ASP A 185 -1.43 -2.70 19.75
C ASP A 185 -2.83 -2.05 19.88
N LEU A 186 -3.53 -2.35 20.97
CA LEU A 186 -4.88 -1.81 21.21
C LEU A 186 -4.89 -0.28 21.38
N PHE A 187 -3.89 0.31 22.05
CA PHE A 187 -3.84 1.75 22.28
C PHE A 187 -3.55 2.54 21.01
N ASP A 188 -2.85 1.97 20.04
CA ASP A 188 -2.56 2.63 18.75
C ASP A 188 -3.81 3.03 17.96
N TYR A 189 -4.94 2.36 18.20
CA TYR A 189 -6.24 2.74 17.63
C TYR A 189 -6.82 4.04 18.20
N PHE A 190 -6.36 4.45 19.38
CA PHE A 190 -6.81 5.64 20.09
C PHE A 190 -5.78 6.78 20.07
N VAL A 191 -4.58 6.53 19.52
CA VAL A 191 -3.57 7.56 19.32
C VAL A 191 -4.09 8.62 18.36
N SER A 192 -4.08 9.87 18.81
CA SER A 192 -4.53 11.01 18.00
C SER A 192 -3.51 11.39 16.92
N PRO A 193 -3.98 11.86 15.76
CA PRO A 193 -3.16 12.63 14.80
C PRO A 193 -2.32 13.75 15.42
N PHE A 194 -2.79 14.35 16.51
CA PHE A 194 -2.03 15.36 17.24
C PHE A 194 -0.75 14.79 17.86
N VAL A 195 -0.81 13.58 18.43
CA VAL A 195 0.36 12.90 19.02
C VAL A 195 1.34 12.51 17.92
N LEU A 196 0.83 12.04 16.79
CA LEU A 196 1.64 11.73 15.60
C LEU A 196 2.49 12.90 15.13
N LYS A 197 1.97 14.13 15.15
CA LYS A 197 2.72 15.34 14.76
C LYS A 197 4.04 15.54 15.53
N TYR A 198 4.11 15.13 16.79
CA TYR A 198 5.28 15.35 17.65
C TYR A 198 6.17 14.11 17.82
N TYR A 199 5.63 12.90 17.59
CA TYR A 199 6.35 11.63 17.78
C TYR A 199 6.61 10.86 16.47
N SER A 200 6.26 11.45 15.31
CA SER A 200 6.32 10.86 13.96
C SER A 200 7.62 10.10 13.59
N PRO A 201 8.85 10.51 13.98
CA PRO A 201 10.05 9.77 13.59
C PRO A 201 10.13 8.35 14.17
N LEU A 202 9.48 8.11 15.32
CA LEU A 202 9.56 6.84 16.07
C LEU A 202 8.35 5.92 15.82
N LEU A 203 7.30 6.40 15.13
CA LEU A 203 5.97 5.78 15.17
C LEU A 203 5.41 5.24 13.82
N GLN A 204 6.24 5.08 12.79
CA GLN A 204 5.74 5.23 11.40
C GLN A 204 4.89 4.10 10.79
N GLU A 205 5.08 2.82 11.12
CA GLU A 205 4.35 1.73 10.43
C GLU A 205 3.19 1.13 11.24
N TRP A 206 3.14 1.42 12.53
CA TRP A 206 2.33 0.70 13.51
C TRP A 206 1.19 1.53 14.13
N VAL A 207 1.08 2.83 13.82
CA VAL A 207 -0.07 3.66 14.25
C VAL A 207 -1.19 3.57 13.22
N VAL A 208 -2.37 3.18 13.68
CA VAL A 208 -3.55 2.90 12.83
C VAL A 208 -4.80 3.69 13.22
N GLY A 209 -4.66 4.62 14.18
CA GLY A 209 -5.76 5.43 14.70
C GLY A 209 -6.51 6.17 13.58
N PRO A 210 -7.84 5.97 13.44
CA PRO A 210 -8.63 6.65 12.41
C PRO A 210 -8.90 8.14 12.74
N GLY A 211 -8.50 8.62 13.93
CA GLY A 211 -8.85 9.92 14.48
C GLY A 211 -9.81 9.81 15.67
N ILE A 212 -9.63 10.66 16.68
CA ILE A 212 -10.47 10.72 17.88
C ILE A 212 -11.91 11.07 17.47
N PHE A 213 -12.10 12.03 16.56
CA PHE A 213 -13.45 12.41 16.15
C PHE A 213 -14.15 11.30 15.35
N VAL A 214 -13.39 10.51 14.59
CA VAL A 214 -13.93 9.30 13.94
C VAL A 214 -14.41 8.30 14.99
N MET A 215 -13.63 8.06 16.05
CA MET A 215 -14.03 7.17 17.15
C MET A 215 -15.27 7.69 17.90
N ILE A 216 -15.35 8.99 18.19
CA ILE A 216 -16.53 9.61 18.83
C ILE A 216 -17.77 9.43 17.94
N LEU A 217 -17.66 9.74 16.64
CA LEU A 217 -18.75 9.58 15.69
C LEU A 217 -19.19 8.11 15.57
N LEU A 218 -18.23 7.18 15.59
CA LEU A 218 -18.49 5.74 15.57
C LEU A 218 -19.32 5.33 16.79
N ILE A 219 -18.90 5.74 18.00
CA ILE A 219 -19.61 5.45 19.26
C ILE A 219 -21.04 6.02 19.24
N ILE A 220 -21.21 7.30 18.88
CA ILE A 220 -22.53 7.95 18.77
C ILE A 220 -23.42 7.18 17.78
N SER A 221 -22.84 6.76 16.66
CA SER A 221 -23.55 6.01 15.61
C SER A 221 -23.96 4.62 16.07
N MET A 222 -23.10 3.92 16.81
CA MET A 222 -23.41 2.63 17.45
C MET A 222 -24.60 2.75 18.40
N PHE A 223 -24.59 3.75 19.29
CA PHE A 223 -25.71 4.01 20.21
C PHE A 223 -27.01 4.34 19.46
N SER A 224 -26.94 5.14 18.41
CA SER A 224 -28.08 5.48 17.55
C SER A 224 -28.69 4.24 16.87
N ILE A 225 -27.84 3.32 16.39
CA ILE A 225 -28.26 2.08 15.75
C ILE A 225 -28.92 1.15 16.79
N TYR A 226 -28.28 0.94 17.94
CA TYR A 226 -28.74 0.05 19.01
C TYR A 226 -30.11 0.45 19.57
N LYS A 227 -30.30 1.73 19.94
CA LYS A 227 -31.49 2.19 20.68
C LYS A 227 -32.84 2.01 19.95
N LYS A 228 -32.83 1.81 18.64
CA LYS A 228 -34.03 2.03 17.81
C LYS A 228 -34.21 0.96 16.73
N SER A 229 -33.92 -0.31 17.03
CA SER A 229 -34.29 -1.49 16.23
C SER A 229 -34.15 -1.33 14.71
N VAL A 230 -32.99 -0.86 14.23
CA VAL A 230 -32.68 -0.90 12.78
C VAL A 230 -32.66 -2.37 12.35
N ASN A 231 -32.73 -2.65 11.04
CA ASN A 231 -32.33 -3.94 10.49
C ASN A 231 -30.85 -4.22 10.85
N ILE A 232 -30.64 -4.65 12.10
CA ILE A 232 -29.34 -4.78 12.75
C ILE A 232 -28.48 -5.78 11.99
N LYS A 233 -29.12 -6.74 11.30
CA LYS A 233 -28.48 -7.71 10.43
C LYS A 233 -27.69 -7.05 9.29
N ARG A 234 -28.16 -5.90 8.76
CA ARG A 234 -27.44 -5.18 7.69
C ARG A 234 -26.23 -4.43 8.23
N SER A 235 -26.30 -3.88 9.45
CA SER A 235 -25.16 -3.19 10.08
C SER A 235 -24.17 -4.17 10.72
N LEU A 236 -24.65 -5.31 11.24
CA LEU A 236 -23.86 -6.32 11.95
C LEU A 236 -22.72 -6.88 11.10
N ILE A 237 -22.93 -7.07 9.79
CA ILE A 237 -21.86 -7.53 8.91
C ILE A 237 -20.68 -6.57 8.88
N TYR A 238 -20.93 -5.26 8.88
CA TYR A 238 -19.89 -4.24 8.90
C TYR A 238 -19.22 -4.17 10.28
N PHE A 239 -19.97 -4.36 11.37
CA PHE A 239 -19.37 -4.52 12.71
C PHE A 239 -18.43 -5.72 12.77
N LEU A 240 -18.87 -6.88 12.27
CA LEU A 240 -18.05 -8.10 12.26
C LEU A 240 -16.81 -7.93 11.40
N ILE A 241 -16.93 -7.33 10.21
CA ILE A 241 -15.78 -7.07 9.34
C ILE A 241 -14.81 -6.10 10.01
N GLY A 242 -15.30 -5.03 10.63
CA GLY A 242 -14.47 -4.09 11.38
C GLY A 242 -13.76 -4.75 12.55
N LEU A 243 -14.45 -5.58 13.33
CA LEU A 243 -13.88 -6.32 14.44
C LEU A 243 -12.79 -7.31 13.99
N ILE A 244 -13.07 -8.10 12.95
CA ILE A 244 -12.10 -9.06 12.42
C ILE A 244 -10.89 -8.33 11.84
N ALA A 245 -11.09 -7.20 11.17
CA ALA A 245 -10.00 -6.37 10.66
C ALA A 245 -9.09 -5.87 11.80
N VAL A 246 -9.66 -5.42 12.92
CA VAL A 246 -8.90 -5.03 14.11
C VAL A 246 -8.12 -6.22 14.67
N LEU A 247 -8.77 -7.37 14.85
CA LEU A 247 -8.11 -8.56 15.40
C LEU A 247 -6.96 -9.08 14.52
N PHE A 248 -7.11 -8.99 13.19
CA PHE A 248 -6.04 -9.34 12.25
C PHE A 248 -4.93 -8.30 12.21
N SER A 249 -5.27 -7.02 12.42
CA SER A 249 -4.29 -5.95 12.38
C SER A 249 -3.26 -6.04 13.50
N PHE A 250 -3.60 -6.66 14.64
CA PHE A 250 -2.67 -6.83 15.76
C PHE A 250 -1.51 -7.78 15.45
N GLY A 251 -1.63 -8.61 14.42
CA GLY A 251 -0.59 -9.56 14.04
C GLY A 251 -0.65 -10.87 14.79
N TYR A 252 0.49 -11.51 14.95
CA TYR A 252 0.61 -12.84 15.53
C TYR A 252 0.09 -12.85 16.97
N TYR A 253 0.40 -11.81 17.74
CA TYR A 253 -0.11 -11.61 19.09
C TYR A 253 -1.08 -10.43 19.16
N ILE A 254 -2.09 -10.56 20.02
CA ILE A 254 -2.95 -9.47 20.44
C ILE A 254 -2.32 -8.91 21.71
N GLN A 255 -1.76 -7.71 21.61
CA GLN A 255 -1.13 -6.99 22.70
C GLN A 255 -1.99 -5.81 23.13
N LEU A 256 -2.06 -5.58 24.45
CA LEU A 256 -2.66 -4.36 24.98
C LEU A 256 -1.74 -3.18 24.74
N THR A 257 -0.45 -3.35 25.05
CA THR A 257 0.59 -2.33 24.88
C THR A 257 1.85 -2.97 24.29
N ARG A 258 2.62 -2.20 23.53
CA ARG A 258 3.95 -2.61 23.02
C ARG A 258 4.96 -3.07 24.08
N ALA A 259 4.79 -2.68 25.33
CA ALA A 259 5.65 -3.13 26.42
C ALA A 259 5.39 -4.60 26.82
N GLU A 260 4.30 -5.20 26.33
CA GLU A 260 3.91 -6.57 26.65
C GLU A 260 4.78 -7.57 25.89
N ILE A 261 5.58 -8.35 26.62
CA ILE A 261 6.43 -9.40 26.04
C ILE A 261 5.58 -10.66 25.83
N GLY A 262 5.16 -10.89 24.58
CA GLY A 262 4.25 -11.98 24.23
C GLY A 262 2.82 -11.67 24.66
N GLY A 263 1.91 -11.55 23.68
CA GLY A 263 0.49 -11.33 23.92
C GLY A 263 -0.35 -12.60 23.77
N MET A 264 -1.67 -12.43 23.71
CA MET A 264 -2.57 -13.56 23.42
C MET A 264 -2.46 -13.93 21.94
N ILE A 265 -2.39 -15.22 21.60
CA ILE A 265 -2.27 -15.62 20.18
C ILE A 265 -3.49 -15.12 19.40
N GLY A 266 -3.24 -14.29 18.39
CA GLY A 266 -4.25 -13.67 17.55
C GLY A 266 -4.71 -14.59 16.40
N PRO A 267 -5.83 -14.25 15.74
CA PRO A 267 -6.32 -15.04 14.61
C PRO A 267 -5.34 -15.06 13.44
N TRP A 268 -4.50 -14.04 13.27
CA TRP A 268 -3.47 -14.00 12.23
C TRP A 268 -2.51 -15.19 12.32
N ALA A 269 -2.16 -15.64 13.52
CA ALA A 269 -1.23 -16.74 13.74
C ALA A 269 -1.68 -18.05 13.05
N PHE A 270 -2.99 -18.32 13.02
CA PHE A 270 -3.53 -19.45 12.27
C PHE A 270 -3.25 -19.31 10.77
N PHE A 271 -3.52 -18.13 10.20
CA PHE A 271 -3.31 -17.91 8.77
C PHE A 271 -1.84 -17.92 8.40
N TYR A 272 -0.99 -17.29 9.22
CA TYR A 272 0.47 -17.29 9.07
C TYR A 272 1.03 -18.71 8.98
N ASN A 273 0.58 -19.62 9.85
CA ASN A 273 1.10 -20.98 9.94
C ASN A 273 0.47 -21.96 8.93
N PHE A 274 -0.81 -21.80 8.57
CA PHE A 274 -1.55 -22.82 7.83
C PHE A 274 -2.04 -22.40 6.44
N ILE A 275 -2.08 -21.11 6.11
CA ILE A 275 -2.63 -20.61 4.84
C ILE A 275 -1.50 -20.03 3.96
N PRO A 276 -1.20 -20.63 2.80
CA PRO A 276 -0.17 -20.15 1.90
C PRO A 276 -0.35 -18.67 1.53
N GLY A 277 0.77 -17.94 1.50
CA GLY A 277 0.83 -16.51 1.15
C GLY A 277 0.75 -15.55 2.34
N TYR A 278 0.16 -15.95 3.48
CA TYR A 278 0.04 -15.08 4.66
C TYR A 278 1.38 -14.85 5.37
N SER A 279 2.27 -15.84 5.40
CA SER A 279 3.62 -15.72 5.96
C SER A 279 4.54 -14.74 5.20
N GLY A 280 4.13 -14.30 4.00
CA GLY A 280 4.85 -13.27 3.23
C GLY A 280 4.51 -11.83 3.62
N ILE A 281 3.46 -11.61 4.42
CA ILE A 281 3.00 -10.26 4.81
C ILE A 281 3.70 -9.83 6.10
N ARG A 282 4.46 -8.72 6.03
CA ARG A 282 5.10 -8.11 7.20
C ARG A 282 4.16 -7.17 7.98
N ALA A 283 3.45 -6.28 7.29
CA ALA A 283 2.76 -5.14 7.89
C ALA A 283 1.25 -5.40 7.99
N VAL A 284 0.88 -6.29 8.90
CA VAL A 284 -0.50 -6.74 9.13
C VAL A 284 -1.41 -5.63 9.67
N GLY A 285 -0.83 -4.62 10.35
CA GLY A 285 -1.53 -3.40 10.74
C GLY A 285 -2.27 -2.71 9.58
N ARG A 286 -1.85 -2.93 8.33
CA ARG A 286 -2.52 -2.37 7.15
C ARG A 286 -3.94 -2.89 6.93
N PHE A 287 -4.35 -3.99 7.58
CA PHE A 287 -5.74 -4.46 7.56
C PHE A 287 -6.71 -3.53 8.28
N SER A 288 -6.22 -2.58 9.10
CA SER A 288 -7.04 -1.51 9.70
C SER A 288 -7.79 -0.66 8.68
N ILE A 289 -7.40 -0.69 7.40
CA ILE A 289 -8.19 -0.06 6.32
C ILE A 289 -9.62 -0.64 6.20
N PHE A 290 -9.81 -1.92 6.51
CA PHE A 290 -11.13 -2.56 6.52
C PHE A 290 -11.93 -2.16 7.76
N PHE A 291 -11.26 -1.89 8.88
CA PHE A 291 -11.88 -1.25 10.04
C PHE A 291 -12.32 0.17 9.70
N LEU A 292 -11.46 0.99 9.08
CA LEU A 292 -11.80 2.34 8.64
C LEU A 292 -13.00 2.35 7.67
N LEU A 293 -13.03 1.42 6.71
CA LEU A 293 -14.16 1.22 5.80
C LEU A 293 -15.44 0.93 6.58
N SER A 294 -15.38 -0.01 7.52
CA SER A 294 -16.52 -0.42 8.33
C SER A 294 -17.02 0.72 9.22
N ALA A 295 -16.11 1.41 9.91
CA ALA A 295 -16.40 2.57 10.74
C ALA A 295 -17.07 3.68 9.94
N SER A 296 -16.57 4.00 8.75
CA SER A 296 -17.17 5.00 7.85
C SER A 296 -18.62 4.65 7.50
N ILE A 297 -18.90 3.38 7.19
CA ILE A 297 -20.26 2.91 6.88
C ILE A 297 -21.17 2.97 8.10
N ILE A 298 -20.70 2.52 9.27
CA ILE A 298 -21.47 2.56 10.52
C ILE A 298 -21.80 4.01 10.89
N ILE A 299 -20.85 4.93 10.71
CA ILE A 299 -21.06 6.37 10.93
C ILE A 299 -22.12 6.92 9.99
N ALA A 300 -22.06 6.61 8.69
CA ALA A 300 -23.10 7.03 7.76
C ALA A 300 -24.48 6.49 8.14
N ILE A 301 -24.59 5.22 8.53
CA ILE A 301 -25.86 4.61 8.96
C ILE A 301 -26.40 5.31 10.22
N GLY A 302 -25.54 5.56 11.21
CA GLY A 302 -25.91 6.23 12.45
C GLY A 302 -26.35 7.68 12.24
N LEU A 303 -25.61 8.45 11.43
CA LEU A 303 -25.94 9.83 11.07
C LEU A 303 -27.21 9.92 10.24
N ALA A 304 -27.38 9.08 9.22
CA ALA A 304 -28.58 9.06 8.40
C ALA A 304 -29.85 8.86 9.26
N LYS A 305 -29.74 8.00 10.29
CA LYS A 305 -30.81 7.79 11.25
C LYS A 305 -31.06 9.01 12.14
N ILE A 306 -30.01 9.62 12.70
CA ILE A 306 -30.13 10.86 13.50
C ILE A 306 -30.81 11.96 12.67
N PHE A 307 -30.45 12.09 11.41
CA PHE A 307 -31.04 13.04 10.48
C PHE A 307 -32.51 12.74 10.19
N GLN A 308 -32.84 11.48 9.92
CA GLN A 308 -34.23 11.07 9.71
C GLN A 308 -35.11 11.34 10.95
N ASP A 309 -34.58 11.10 12.14
CA ASP A 309 -35.34 11.14 13.39
C ASP A 309 -35.44 12.54 14.00
N LYS A 310 -34.30 13.24 14.09
CA LYS A 310 -34.15 14.49 14.87
C LYS A 310 -33.98 15.72 13.99
N ILE A 311 -33.35 15.59 12.83
CA ILE A 311 -32.95 16.74 11.99
C ILE A 311 -33.57 16.59 10.59
N LYS A 312 -34.88 16.74 10.51
CA LYS A 312 -35.65 16.44 9.28
C LYS A 312 -35.42 17.46 8.14
N LYS A 313 -35.14 18.72 8.47
CA LYS A 313 -34.93 19.78 7.45
C LYS A 313 -33.54 19.66 6.84
N ASN A 314 -33.47 19.66 5.51
CA ASN A 314 -32.24 19.47 4.74
C ASN A 314 -31.16 20.51 5.08
N ASN A 315 -31.52 21.78 5.28
CA ASN A 315 -30.57 22.84 5.58
C ASN A 315 -29.81 22.61 6.90
N TYR A 316 -30.48 22.07 7.92
CA TYR A 316 -29.82 21.72 9.18
C TYR A 316 -28.92 20.49 9.02
N GLN A 317 -29.31 19.49 8.22
CA GLN A 317 -28.43 18.36 7.92
C GLN A 317 -27.14 18.83 7.25
N ILE A 318 -27.25 19.72 6.25
CA ILE A 318 -26.10 20.31 5.58
C ILE A 318 -25.23 21.07 6.57
N PHE A 319 -25.82 21.92 7.42
CA PHE A 319 -25.09 22.67 8.45
C PHE A 319 -24.29 21.76 9.38
N TYR A 320 -24.91 20.71 9.96
CA TYR A 320 -24.20 19.78 10.83
C TYR A 320 -23.13 18.97 10.08
N VAL A 321 -23.38 18.57 8.83
CA VAL A 321 -22.37 17.89 8.02
C VAL A 321 -21.18 18.81 7.76
N LEU A 322 -21.39 20.08 7.42
CA LEU A 322 -20.30 21.04 7.22
C LEU A 322 -19.47 21.22 8.51
N ILE A 323 -20.11 21.27 9.68
CA ILE A 323 -19.41 21.31 10.97
C ILE A 323 -18.59 20.03 11.18
N ILE A 324 -19.18 18.85 10.95
CA ILE A 324 -18.47 17.57 11.09
C ILE A 324 -17.27 17.52 10.15
N LEU A 325 -17.44 17.92 8.89
CA LEU A 325 -16.36 17.96 7.90
C LEU A 325 -15.27 18.94 8.30
N LEU A 326 -15.63 20.12 8.83
CA LEU A 326 -14.65 21.10 9.31
C LEU A 326 -13.83 20.53 10.48
N ILE A 327 -14.47 19.88 11.44
CA ILE A 327 -13.80 19.26 12.59
C ILE A 327 -12.85 18.15 12.13
N LEU A 328 -13.33 17.25 11.25
CA LEU A 328 -12.51 16.18 10.68
C LEU A 328 -11.34 16.74 9.85
N PHE A 329 -11.58 17.80 9.06
CA PHE A 329 -10.53 18.47 8.30
C PHE A 329 -9.45 19.05 9.21
N ILE A 330 -9.85 19.72 10.30
CA ILE A 330 -8.90 20.25 11.28
C ILE A 330 -8.08 19.11 11.89
N GLU A 331 -8.72 18.04 12.38
CA GLU A 331 -8.00 16.88 12.95
C GLU A 331 -7.04 16.24 11.95
N PHE A 332 -7.50 15.98 10.73
CA PHE A 332 -6.70 15.28 9.72
C PHE A 332 -5.55 16.16 9.19
N SER A 333 -5.73 17.49 9.17
CA SER A 333 -4.67 18.44 8.77
C SER A 333 -3.47 18.46 9.71
N LEU A 334 -3.61 17.90 10.93
CA LEU A 334 -2.50 17.76 11.87
C LEU A 334 -1.53 16.66 11.47
N VAL A 335 -1.96 15.72 10.63
CA VAL A 335 -1.12 14.68 10.04
C VAL A 335 -0.28 15.33 8.96
N LYS A 336 1.04 15.31 9.14
CA LYS A 336 1.96 15.76 8.12
C LYS A 336 2.31 14.57 7.21
N PRO A 337 2.09 14.67 5.89
CA PRO A 337 2.71 13.74 4.95
C PRO A 337 4.22 13.70 5.19
N LYS A 338 4.86 12.56 4.88
CA LYS A 338 6.32 12.49 4.88
C LYS A 338 6.89 13.60 4.01
N GLN A 339 7.99 14.21 4.47
CA GLN A 339 8.64 15.28 3.73
C GLN A 339 9.11 14.74 2.37
N TYR A 340 8.60 15.36 1.31
CA TYR A 340 9.10 15.16 -0.03
C TYR A 340 10.45 15.85 -0.14
N ILE A 341 11.47 15.11 -0.56
CA ILE A 341 12.77 15.69 -0.89
C ILE A 341 12.64 16.28 -2.31
N PRO A 342 12.84 17.59 -2.50
CA PRO A 342 12.86 18.16 -3.84
C PRO A 342 14.01 17.50 -4.61
N MET A 343 13.67 16.79 -5.69
CA MET A 343 14.68 16.27 -6.59
C MET A 343 15.16 17.38 -7.52
N PRO A 344 16.45 17.40 -7.91
CA PRO A 344 16.95 18.36 -8.88
C PRO A 344 16.13 18.32 -10.17
N ASP A 345 15.75 19.49 -10.70
CA ASP A 345 14.96 19.62 -11.93
C ASP A 345 15.68 19.05 -13.17
N ARG A 346 17.01 18.84 -13.09
CA ARG A 346 17.81 18.21 -14.12
C ARG A 346 18.30 16.85 -13.66
N VAL A 347 18.00 15.84 -14.47
CA VAL A 347 18.65 14.53 -14.42
C VAL A 347 20.16 14.75 -14.51
N ASN A 348 20.93 14.05 -13.68
CA ASN A 348 22.39 14.12 -13.71
C ASN A 348 22.88 13.90 -15.18
N PRO A 349 23.75 14.78 -15.72
CA PRO A 349 24.23 14.70 -17.10
C PRO A 349 24.75 13.32 -17.53
N VAL A 350 25.35 12.54 -16.62
CA VAL A 350 25.85 11.19 -16.92
C VAL A 350 24.76 10.29 -17.49
N TYR A 351 23.53 10.37 -16.98
CA TYR A 351 22.43 9.52 -17.44
C TYR A 351 21.93 9.88 -18.85
N SER A 352 22.15 11.12 -19.29
CA SER A 352 21.88 11.50 -20.69
C SER A 352 22.82 10.77 -21.65
N TRP A 353 24.07 10.55 -21.24
CA TRP A 353 25.02 9.73 -21.99
C TRP A 353 24.67 8.24 -21.91
N VAL A 354 24.34 7.71 -20.71
CA VAL A 354 23.94 6.31 -20.50
C VAL A 354 22.75 5.92 -21.38
N LYS A 355 21.76 6.81 -21.50
CA LYS A 355 20.58 6.62 -22.35
C LYS A 355 20.91 6.27 -23.80
N ASN A 356 22.00 6.83 -24.33
CA ASN A 356 22.42 6.66 -25.73
C ASN A 356 23.36 5.47 -25.95
N GLN A 357 23.70 4.72 -24.90
CA GLN A 357 24.55 3.53 -24.99
C GLN A 357 23.77 2.29 -25.44
N LYS A 358 24.48 1.20 -25.73
CA LYS A 358 23.88 -0.08 -26.16
C LYS A 358 23.05 -0.70 -25.04
N ASP A 359 21.92 -1.33 -25.38
CA ASP A 359 21.06 -2.03 -24.42
C ASP A 359 21.70 -3.31 -23.83
N ALA A 360 22.80 -3.77 -24.43
CA ALA A 360 23.59 -4.88 -23.92
C ALA A 360 24.42 -4.50 -22.68
N ASN A 361 24.69 -3.20 -22.47
CA ASN A 361 25.45 -2.74 -21.33
C ASN A 361 24.64 -2.90 -20.03
N ILE A 362 25.32 -3.28 -18.95
CA ILE A 362 24.80 -3.49 -17.62
C ILE A 362 25.66 -2.67 -16.66
N TYR A 363 25.05 -1.71 -15.97
CA TYR A 363 25.77 -0.74 -15.15
C TYR A 363 25.73 -1.13 -13.68
N LEU A 364 26.86 -0.99 -12.98
CA LEU A 364 26.92 -0.95 -11.53
C LEU A 364 27.26 0.47 -11.09
N GLU A 365 26.43 1.05 -10.22
CA GLU A 365 26.58 2.42 -9.74
C GLU A 365 27.21 2.44 -8.34
N MET A 366 28.21 3.31 -8.14
CA MET A 366 28.99 3.44 -6.90
C MET A 366 28.83 4.86 -6.33
N PRO A 367 28.75 5.03 -4.99
CA PRO A 367 28.91 4.02 -3.93
C PRO A 367 27.76 3.03 -3.75
N MET A 368 28.10 1.87 -3.19
CA MET A 368 27.15 0.98 -2.52
C MET A 368 26.67 1.59 -1.19
N GLY A 369 25.46 1.27 -0.76
CA GLY A 369 24.95 1.70 0.55
C GLY A 369 25.64 0.99 1.72
N TRP A 370 25.91 1.71 2.82
CA TRP A 370 26.47 1.14 4.06
C TRP A 370 25.55 0.08 4.68
N ASN A 371 24.24 0.23 4.48
CA ASN A 371 23.25 -0.76 4.84
C ASN A 371 22.15 -0.70 3.77
N TYR A 372 21.83 -1.85 3.18
CA TYR A 372 20.78 -1.93 2.15
C TYR A 372 19.46 -1.23 2.55
N LEU A 373 19.12 -1.25 3.86
CA LEU A 373 17.91 -0.66 4.42
C LEU A 373 18.10 0.76 5.00
N LYS A 374 19.33 1.26 5.21
CA LYS A 374 19.62 2.57 5.81
C LYS A 374 20.74 3.28 5.04
N GLU A 375 20.52 4.54 4.65
CA GLU A 375 21.51 5.37 3.95
C GLU A 375 22.01 4.71 2.65
N ASN A 376 21.06 4.28 1.81
CA ASN A 376 21.35 3.60 0.56
C ASN A 376 21.13 4.52 -0.65
N TYR A 377 22.16 4.65 -1.49
CA TYR A 377 22.14 5.36 -2.77
C TYR A 377 21.32 4.63 -3.84
N ASP A 378 21.07 3.33 -3.69
CA ASP A 378 20.31 2.50 -4.64
C ASP A 378 18.92 3.07 -4.95
N LYS A 379 18.27 3.76 -4.00
CA LYS A 379 16.98 4.42 -4.24
C LYS A 379 17.10 5.56 -5.26
N LEU A 380 18.22 6.29 -5.23
CA LEU A 380 18.53 7.35 -6.17
C LEU A 380 18.89 6.76 -7.53
N TYR A 381 19.66 5.68 -7.57
CA TYR A 381 20.00 4.96 -8.81
C TYR A 381 18.75 4.39 -9.48
N ASP A 382 17.88 3.69 -8.74
CA ASP A 382 16.58 3.21 -9.21
C ASP A 382 15.72 4.34 -9.78
N TYR A 383 15.67 5.48 -9.07
CA TYR A 383 14.95 6.65 -9.55
C TYR A 383 15.58 7.18 -10.84
N ASN A 384 16.89 7.37 -10.91
CA ASN A 384 17.54 7.88 -12.11
C ASN A 384 17.46 6.92 -13.29
N SER A 385 17.33 5.62 -13.04
CA SER A 385 17.14 4.59 -14.05
C SER A 385 15.92 4.85 -14.94
N ILE A 386 14.90 5.54 -14.44
CA ILE A 386 13.70 5.91 -15.22
C ILE A 386 14.01 6.88 -16.37
N SER A 387 15.18 7.52 -16.38
CA SER A 387 15.61 8.43 -17.44
C SER A 387 16.22 7.71 -18.65
N HIS A 388 16.78 6.51 -18.45
CA HIS A 388 17.54 5.77 -19.47
C HIS A 388 17.05 4.33 -19.71
N PHE A 389 16.35 3.71 -18.76
CA PHE A 389 15.82 2.33 -18.81
C PHE A 389 16.86 1.27 -19.21
N LYS A 390 18.15 1.52 -18.91
CA LYS A 390 19.24 0.53 -19.09
C LYS A 390 19.26 -0.41 -17.89
N LYS A 391 19.87 -1.58 -18.07
CA LYS A 391 20.02 -2.56 -17.00
C LYS A 391 21.03 -2.05 -15.97
N ILE A 392 20.65 -2.11 -14.70
CA ILE A 392 21.52 -1.82 -13.56
C ILE A 392 21.61 -3.06 -12.66
N ILE A 393 22.75 -3.26 -12.02
CA ILE A 393 22.95 -4.33 -11.02
C ILE A 393 22.33 -3.92 -9.68
N ASN A 394 22.55 -2.67 -9.29
CA ASN A 394 22.12 -2.10 -8.02
C ASN A 394 20.64 -1.78 -8.04
N GLY A 395 20.00 -1.79 -6.87
CA GLY A 395 18.62 -1.34 -6.74
C GLY A 395 18.04 -1.57 -5.36
N TYR A 396 16.92 -0.91 -5.08
CA TYR A 396 16.25 -0.95 -3.78
C TYR A 396 14.95 -1.76 -3.85
N SER A 397 14.83 -2.73 -2.95
CA SER A 397 13.66 -3.59 -2.79
C SER A 397 13.41 -3.89 -1.32
N GLY A 398 12.18 -4.28 -0.97
CA GLY A 398 11.83 -4.75 0.38
C GLY A 398 12.45 -6.10 0.78
N TYR A 399 13.28 -6.66 -0.10
CA TYR A 399 14.09 -7.86 0.11
C TYR A 399 15.33 -7.78 -0.81
N ALA A 400 16.50 -8.14 -0.29
CA ALA A 400 17.73 -8.33 -1.06
C ALA A 400 18.08 -9.82 -1.10
N PRO A 401 18.39 -10.41 -2.27
CA PRO A 401 19.01 -11.73 -2.34
C PRO A 401 20.33 -11.76 -1.56
N LYS A 402 20.66 -12.90 -0.96
CA LYS A 402 21.88 -13.06 -0.13
C LYS A 402 23.15 -12.72 -0.92
N GLU A 403 23.16 -13.06 -2.20
CA GLU A 403 24.24 -12.79 -3.13
C GLU A 403 24.42 -11.28 -3.33
N TYR A 404 23.32 -10.52 -3.43
CA TYR A 404 23.38 -9.07 -3.52
C TYR A 404 23.85 -8.43 -2.21
N GLU A 405 23.39 -8.93 -1.05
CA GLU A 405 23.89 -8.47 0.26
C GLU A 405 25.40 -8.70 0.41
N LYS A 406 25.89 -9.84 -0.08
CA LYS A 406 27.33 -10.15 -0.11
C LYS A 406 28.09 -9.17 -1.00
N LEU A 407 27.62 -8.94 -2.23
CA LEU A 407 28.20 -7.96 -3.15
C LEU A 407 28.26 -6.56 -2.52
N ASN A 408 27.17 -6.10 -1.92
CA ASN A 408 27.09 -4.79 -1.26
C ASN A 408 28.10 -4.67 -0.10
N ASN A 409 28.25 -5.72 0.72
CA ASN A 409 29.21 -5.72 1.83
C ASN A 409 30.67 -5.72 1.35
N GLU A 410 30.98 -6.45 0.28
CA GLU A 410 32.34 -6.47 -0.32
C GLU A 410 32.67 -5.10 -0.91
N LEU A 411 31.78 -4.53 -1.72
CA LEU A 411 31.98 -3.27 -2.43
C LEU A 411 31.86 -2.01 -1.55
N MET A 412 31.36 -2.12 -0.31
CA MET A 412 31.34 -1.00 0.65
C MET A 412 32.75 -0.45 0.92
N HIS A 413 33.76 -1.31 0.84
CA HIS A 413 35.17 -0.96 0.99
C HIS A 413 35.95 -1.20 -0.31
N PHE A 414 35.34 -0.80 -1.42
CA PHE A 414 35.86 -1.02 -2.78
C PHE A 414 37.38 -0.87 -2.90
N ASP A 415 38.00 -1.88 -3.49
CA ASP A 415 39.38 -1.87 -3.99
C ASP A 415 39.46 -2.47 -5.40
N MET A 416 40.60 -2.32 -6.07
CA MET A 416 40.77 -2.75 -7.48
C MET A 416 40.49 -4.25 -7.70
N GLY A 417 40.73 -5.09 -6.68
CA GLY A 417 40.43 -6.52 -6.73
C GLY A 417 38.95 -6.83 -6.95
N ASP A 418 38.06 -5.91 -6.59
CA ASP A 418 36.61 -6.09 -6.68
C ASP A 418 36.08 -5.91 -8.11
N ILE A 419 36.87 -5.37 -9.04
CA ILE A 419 36.46 -5.24 -10.45
C ILE A 419 36.08 -6.60 -11.05
N ARG A 420 36.84 -7.65 -10.68
CA ARG A 420 36.53 -9.02 -11.11
C ARG A 420 35.20 -9.51 -10.55
N LEU A 421 34.94 -9.23 -9.27
CA LEU A 421 33.68 -9.55 -8.63
C LEU A 421 32.51 -8.84 -9.33
N ILE A 422 32.64 -7.54 -9.61
CA ILE A 422 31.63 -6.76 -10.33
C ILE A 422 31.33 -7.38 -11.72
N LYS A 423 32.38 -7.81 -12.44
CA LYS A 423 32.26 -8.53 -13.71
C LYS A 423 31.54 -9.87 -13.57
N ASP A 424 31.85 -10.63 -12.53
CA ASP A 424 31.24 -11.94 -12.26
C ASP A 424 29.73 -11.83 -11.96
N TYR A 425 29.28 -10.70 -11.43
CA TYR A 425 27.85 -10.35 -11.28
C TYR A 425 27.20 -9.83 -12.58
N GLY A 426 27.98 -9.72 -13.66
CA GLY A 426 27.51 -9.41 -15.00
C GLY A 426 27.53 -7.93 -15.39
N ALA A 427 28.13 -7.06 -14.58
CA ALA A 427 28.28 -5.66 -14.99
C ALA A 427 29.29 -5.55 -16.14
N THR A 428 28.98 -4.69 -17.11
CA THR A 428 29.89 -4.34 -18.21
C THR A 428 30.55 -2.98 -17.97
N ASP A 429 29.90 -2.13 -17.19
CA ASP A 429 30.32 -0.76 -16.94
C ASP A 429 30.11 -0.40 -15.46
N ILE A 430 31.01 0.41 -14.91
CA ILE A 430 30.95 0.94 -13.55
C ILE A 430 30.78 2.45 -13.65
N ILE A 431 29.79 3.01 -12.96
CA ILE A 431 29.60 4.45 -12.83
C ILE A 431 30.00 4.85 -11.41
N PHE A 432 31.03 5.68 -11.28
CA PHE A 432 31.42 6.29 -10.00
C PHE A 432 30.83 7.69 -9.89
N HIS A 433 29.99 7.89 -8.87
CA HIS A 433 29.46 9.19 -8.47
C HIS A 433 30.33 9.78 -7.34
N PHE A 434 31.44 10.44 -7.69
CA PHE A 434 32.41 10.88 -6.69
C PHE A 434 31.92 12.02 -5.78
N ASP A 435 30.79 12.66 -6.09
CA ASP A 435 30.12 13.61 -5.20
C ASP A 435 29.74 13.01 -3.83
N PHE A 436 29.58 11.68 -3.77
CA PHE A 436 29.25 10.96 -2.54
C PHE A 436 30.47 10.44 -1.77
N TYR A 437 31.69 10.71 -2.27
CA TYR A 437 32.93 10.24 -1.66
C TYR A 437 33.78 11.40 -1.14
N PRO A 438 34.61 11.19 -0.10
CA PRO A 438 35.65 12.15 0.27
C PRO A 438 36.63 12.39 -0.88
N GLU A 439 37.11 13.62 -1.05
CA GLU A 439 38.06 13.99 -2.10
C GLU A 439 39.34 13.12 -2.11
N ASN A 440 39.83 12.71 -0.94
CA ASN A 440 40.98 11.80 -0.83
C ASN A 440 40.70 10.42 -1.44
N PHE A 441 39.48 9.89 -1.25
CA PHE A 441 39.07 8.62 -1.84
C PHE A 441 39.02 8.75 -3.36
N LYS A 442 38.36 9.80 -3.87
CA LYS A 442 38.29 10.09 -5.31
C LYS A 442 39.69 10.11 -5.94
N LYS A 443 40.61 10.91 -5.39
CA LYS A 443 41.97 11.04 -5.93
C LYS A 443 42.70 9.70 -5.97
N THR A 444 42.69 8.96 -4.86
CA THR A 444 43.39 7.67 -4.74
C THR A 444 42.80 6.62 -5.69
N THR A 445 41.47 6.57 -5.79
CA THR A 445 40.77 5.61 -6.65
C THR A 445 41.00 5.91 -8.12
N LEU A 446 40.96 7.18 -8.55
CA LEU A 446 41.25 7.56 -9.93
C LEU A 446 42.71 7.27 -10.33
N GLU A 447 43.67 7.55 -9.44
CA GLU A 447 45.08 7.21 -9.67
C GLU A 447 45.25 5.70 -9.91
N LYS A 448 44.66 4.86 -9.04
CA LYS A 448 44.69 3.41 -9.20
C LYS A 448 44.00 2.94 -10.50
N LEU A 449 42.78 3.40 -10.78
CA LEU A 449 42.01 3.01 -11.97
C LEU A 449 42.71 3.41 -13.27
N SER A 450 43.48 4.51 -13.28
CA SER A 450 44.25 4.94 -14.46
C SER A 450 45.38 3.98 -14.85
N THR A 451 45.86 3.18 -13.88
CA THR A 451 46.92 2.19 -14.08
C THR A 451 46.40 0.76 -14.18
N GLU A 452 45.11 0.56 -13.95
CA GLU A 452 44.48 -0.75 -13.88
C GLU A 452 44.06 -1.24 -15.27
N ASN A 453 44.59 -2.39 -15.69
CA ASN A 453 44.36 -2.90 -17.05
C ASN A 453 42.97 -3.54 -17.23
N SER A 454 42.28 -3.87 -16.14
CA SER A 454 40.97 -4.54 -16.17
C SER A 454 39.80 -3.61 -16.52
N VAL A 455 40.04 -2.29 -16.56
CA VAL A 455 39.03 -1.28 -16.89
C VAL A 455 39.56 -0.23 -17.87
N GLU A 456 38.65 0.52 -18.47
CA GLU A 456 38.96 1.68 -19.32
C GLU A 456 37.98 2.80 -19.07
N LEU A 457 38.48 4.02 -18.83
CA LEU A 457 37.64 5.20 -18.72
C LEU A 457 37.06 5.53 -20.10
N ILE A 458 35.74 5.46 -20.24
CA ILE A 458 35.04 5.70 -21.51
C ILE A 458 34.21 6.98 -21.53
N TYR A 459 33.88 7.53 -20.35
CA TYR A 459 33.15 8.78 -20.25
C TYR A 459 33.39 9.46 -18.89
N GLN A 460 33.41 10.78 -18.89
CA GLN A 460 33.54 11.60 -17.69
C GLN A 460 32.72 12.88 -17.87
N ILE A 461 31.95 13.26 -16.86
CA ILE A 461 31.30 14.56 -16.77
C ILE A 461 31.22 14.98 -15.30
N ASP A 462 31.63 16.21 -15.00
CA ASP A 462 31.69 16.72 -13.62
C ASP A 462 32.43 15.76 -12.68
N ASN A 463 31.74 15.22 -11.67
CA ASN A 463 32.26 14.23 -10.71
C ASN A 463 31.79 12.79 -10.99
N ASP A 464 31.19 12.55 -12.16
CA ASP A 464 30.73 11.24 -12.60
C ASP A 464 31.67 10.64 -13.65
N TYR A 465 32.11 9.40 -13.41
CA TYR A 465 33.08 8.71 -14.25
C TYR A 465 32.54 7.33 -14.61
N VAL A 466 32.60 6.99 -15.90
CA VAL A 466 32.15 5.69 -16.42
C VAL A 466 33.34 4.89 -16.91
N PHE A 467 33.53 3.73 -16.31
CA PHE A 467 34.59 2.78 -16.65
C PHE A 467 33.97 1.53 -17.29
N GLN A 468 34.47 1.14 -18.46
CA GLN A 468 34.14 -0.14 -19.08
C GLN A 468 35.04 -1.24 -18.53
N ILE A 469 34.47 -2.39 -18.19
CA ILE A 469 35.23 -3.56 -17.76
C ILE A 469 35.67 -4.38 -18.99
N LYS A 470 36.95 -4.74 -19.06
CA LYS A 470 37.53 -5.57 -20.14
C LYS A 470 37.36 -7.05 -19.86
#